data_AF-A0A350ALE9-F1
#
_entry.id   AF-A0A350ALE9-F1
#
_cell.length_a   1.000
_cell.length_b   1.000
_cell.length_c   1.000
_cell.angle_alpha   90.00
_cell.angle_beta   90.00
_cell.angle_gamma   90.00
#
_symmetry.space_group_name_H-M   'P 1'
#
loop_
_entity.id
_entity.type
_entity.pdbx_description
1 polymer ?
#
loop_
_entity_poly.entity_id
_entity_poly.type
_entity_poly.pdbx_seq_one_letter_code
_entity_poly.pdbx_strand_id
1 'polypeptide(L)'
;MKQPLVNLTKMSDNKNKVEKLLGPSAIPGLVQKYLMEEKKLAPNLAQLLKAVVKKDTGNGYKKAFHIRIFDEDDAVARKIHIKDYTSLDEHAAMIIYDGWYDEIEKKVKLEQKKDAGQDTPILTFQQIQSGIEALSQPGSTYTVFMARGPANGGPLGRGCAVVELTPPVAGKKVKKYTIYTADVVDNQPVNKGSKVFDSDKAKDVAVWIKNGHQERMY
;
A
#
# COMPACT_ATOMS: atom_id res chain seq x y z
N MET A 1 -58.28 33.09 43.24
CA MET A 1 -58.10 33.00 41.77
C MET A 1 -56.63 32.73 41.51
N LYS A 2 -56.26 31.51 41.09
CA LYS A 2 -54.88 31.08 40.83
C LYS A 2 -54.62 31.17 39.33
N GLN A 3 -53.56 31.87 38.93
CA GLN A 3 -53.08 31.91 37.54
C GLN A 3 -52.47 30.55 37.13
N PRO A 4 -52.60 30.11 35.86
CA PRO A 4 -51.92 28.90 35.40
C PRO A 4 -50.48 29.19 34.98
N LEU A 5 -49.58 28.28 35.37
CA LEU A 5 -48.19 28.19 34.96
C LEU A 5 -48.07 27.99 33.44
N VAL A 6 -47.12 28.73 32.86
CA VAL A 6 -46.62 28.62 31.50
C VAL A 6 -45.87 27.28 31.35
N ASN A 7 -46.34 26.41 30.46
CA ASN A 7 -45.63 25.18 30.10
C ASN A 7 -44.77 25.47 28.87
N LEU A 8 -43.49 25.78 29.09
CA LEU A 8 -42.49 25.88 28.02
C LEU A 8 -42.14 24.45 27.57
N THR A 9 -42.77 24.00 26.49
CA THR A 9 -42.39 22.77 25.79
C THR A 9 -40.96 22.93 25.29
N LYS A 10 -40.06 22.07 25.80
CA LYS A 10 -38.66 21.94 25.38
C LYS A 10 -38.60 21.78 23.86
N MET A 11 -38.06 22.78 23.18
CA MET A 11 -37.59 22.62 21.80
C MET A 11 -36.40 21.67 21.83
N SER A 12 -36.51 20.60 21.06
CA SER A 12 -35.49 19.57 20.85
C SER A 12 -34.23 20.18 20.25
N ASP A 13 -33.10 20.06 20.96
CA ASP A 13 -31.76 20.26 20.43
C ASP A 13 -31.49 19.24 19.31
N ASN A 14 -31.84 19.59 18.08
CA ASN A 14 -31.41 18.85 16.90
C ASN A 14 -29.94 19.20 16.61
N LYS A 15 -29.03 18.63 17.41
CA LYS A 15 -27.60 18.63 17.08
C LYS A 15 -27.43 17.80 15.82
N ASN A 16 -27.16 18.46 14.70
CA ASN A 16 -26.57 17.86 13.50
C ASN A 16 -25.35 17.01 13.90
N LYS A 17 -25.57 15.72 14.18
CA LYS A 17 -24.50 14.73 14.31
C LYS A 17 -23.94 14.54 12.91
N VAL A 18 -22.88 15.28 12.59
CA VAL A 18 -22.01 14.94 11.46
C VAL A 18 -21.58 13.49 11.71
N GLU A 19 -22.04 12.58 10.86
CA GLU A 19 -21.74 11.16 10.99
C GLU A 19 -20.23 10.99 10.84
N LYS A 20 -19.56 10.57 11.92
CA LYS A 20 -18.10 10.42 11.92
C LYS A 20 -17.73 9.28 10.97
N LEU A 21 -17.00 9.62 9.91
CA LEU A 21 -16.49 8.61 8.98
C LEU A 21 -15.50 7.68 9.69
N LEU A 22 -15.53 6.42 9.29
CA LEU A 22 -14.65 5.39 9.85
C LEU A 22 -13.28 5.46 9.18
N GLY A 23 -12.23 5.27 9.96
CA GLY A 23 -10.88 5.17 9.45
C GLY A 23 -10.57 3.81 8.82
N PRO A 24 -9.33 3.64 8.32
CA PRO A 24 -8.91 2.42 7.66
C PRO A 24 -9.15 1.17 8.51
N SER A 25 -9.74 0.15 7.90
CA SER A 25 -10.00 -1.15 8.52
C SER A 25 -9.68 -2.29 7.57
N ALA A 26 -9.80 -3.53 8.06
CA ALA A 26 -9.83 -4.69 7.20
C ALA A 26 -10.97 -4.57 6.17
N ILE A 27 -10.77 -5.17 4.98
CA ILE A 27 -11.80 -5.23 3.94
C ILE A 27 -12.98 -6.08 4.47
N PRO A 28 -14.24 -5.63 4.33
CA PRO A 28 -15.40 -6.40 4.74
C PRO A 28 -15.44 -7.80 4.10
N GLY A 29 -15.82 -8.83 4.85
CA GLY A 29 -15.73 -10.23 4.39
C GLY A 29 -16.48 -10.53 3.08
N LEU A 30 -17.64 -9.88 2.87
CA LEU A 30 -18.37 -9.97 1.60
C LEU A 30 -17.52 -9.47 0.41
N VAL A 31 -16.82 -8.36 0.61
CA VAL A 31 -15.97 -7.75 -0.42
C VAL A 31 -14.67 -8.54 -0.61
N GLN A 32 -14.06 -9.06 0.47
CA GLN A 32 -12.89 -9.95 0.37
C GLN A 32 -13.20 -11.19 -0.47
N LYS A 33 -14.35 -11.83 -0.20
CA LYS A 33 -14.79 -13.00 -0.97
C LYS A 33 -14.93 -12.66 -2.47
N TYR A 34 -15.60 -11.54 -2.78
CA TYR A 34 -15.74 -11.07 -4.16
C TYR A 34 -14.39 -10.82 -4.84
N LEU A 35 -13.43 -10.19 -4.16
CA LEU A 35 -12.09 -9.94 -4.71
C LEU A 35 -11.35 -11.25 -5.05
N MET A 36 -11.43 -12.26 -4.19
CA MET A 36 -10.77 -13.55 -4.43
C MET A 36 -11.45 -14.36 -5.52
N GLU A 37 -12.78 -14.40 -5.55
CA GLU A 37 -13.54 -15.24 -6.47
C GLU A 37 -13.66 -14.61 -7.86
N GLU A 38 -14.02 -13.33 -7.94
CA GLU A 38 -14.34 -12.63 -9.19
C GLU A 38 -13.15 -11.85 -9.74
N LYS A 39 -12.35 -11.21 -8.88
CA LYS A 39 -11.16 -10.45 -9.29
C LYS A 39 -9.86 -11.24 -9.23
N LYS A 40 -9.92 -12.51 -8.79
CA LYS A 40 -8.78 -13.42 -8.64
C LYS A 40 -7.62 -12.84 -7.81
N LEU A 41 -7.93 -11.93 -6.88
CA LEU A 41 -6.93 -11.35 -5.99
C LEU A 41 -6.39 -12.44 -5.06
N ALA A 42 -5.07 -12.54 -4.95
CA ALA A 42 -4.44 -13.52 -4.06
C ALA A 42 -4.93 -13.36 -2.61
N PRO A 43 -5.25 -14.45 -1.89
CA PRO A 43 -5.78 -14.37 -0.51
C PRO A 43 -4.87 -13.61 0.44
N ASN A 44 -3.55 -13.84 0.38
CA ASN A 44 -2.58 -13.14 1.22
C ASN A 44 -2.61 -11.63 0.94
N LEU A 45 -2.69 -11.22 -0.32
CA LEU A 45 -2.78 -9.81 -0.67
C LEU A 45 -4.08 -9.17 -0.19
N ALA A 46 -5.22 -9.86 -0.32
CA ALA A 46 -6.51 -9.38 0.17
C ALA A 46 -6.55 -9.15 1.70
N GLN A 47 -5.71 -9.84 2.46
CA GLN A 47 -5.58 -9.64 3.91
C GLN A 47 -4.72 -8.42 4.26
N LEU A 48 -3.79 -8.04 3.39
CA LEU A 48 -2.86 -6.93 3.62
C LEU A 48 -3.46 -5.57 3.26
N LEU A 49 -4.32 -5.53 2.24
CA LEU A 49 -4.98 -4.31 1.81
C LEU A 49 -5.96 -3.78 2.87
N LYS A 50 -6.12 -2.46 2.91
CA LYS A 50 -7.06 -1.77 3.81
C LYS A 50 -8.23 -1.20 3.04
N ALA A 51 -9.34 -0.99 3.75
CA ALA A 51 -10.53 -0.35 3.23
C ALA A 51 -10.92 0.86 4.09
N VAL A 52 -11.47 1.87 3.44
CA VAL A 52 -12.26 2.92 4.08
C VAL A 52 -13.68 2.88 3.52
N VAL A 53 -14.67 3.05 4.39
CA VAL A 53 -16.09 2.92 4.05
C VAL A 53 -16.89 4.13 4.50
N LYS A 54 -17.89 4.50 3.71
CA LYS A 54 -18.94 5.45 4.12
C LYS A 54 -20.30 4.86 3.78
N LYS A 55 -21.29 5.10 4.64
CA LYS A 55 -22.67 4.68 4.35
C LYS A 55 -23.19 5.42 3.13
N ASP A 56 -23.97 4.72 2.33
CA ASP A 56 -24.78 5.36 1.31
C ASP A 56 -26.11 5.80 1.94
N THR A 57 -26.33 7.10 2.00
CA THR A 57 -27.54 7.71 2.57
C THR A 57 -28.54 8.14 1.50
N GLY A 58 -28.20 8.00 0.22
CA GLY A 58 -28.96 8.60 -0.89
C GLY A 58 -29.89 7.65 -1.64
N ASN A 59 -29.73 6.34 -1.49
CA ASN A 59 -30.37 5.33 -2.36
C ASN A 59 -31.41 4.45 -1.66
N GLY A 60 -31.78 4.74 -0.41
CA GLY A 60 -32.85 4.03 0.32
C GLY A 60 -32.49 2.63 0.81
N TYR A 61 -31.28 2.14 0.52
CA TYR A 61 -30.77 0.87 1.00
C TYR A 61 -30.27 1.00 2.44
N LYS A 62 -30.82 0.17 3.35
CA LYS A 62 -30.53 0.29 4.80
C LYS A 62 -29.09 -0.08 5.18
N LYS A 63 -28.36 -0.80 4.32
CA LYS A 63 -26.99 -1.28 4.56
C LYS A 63 -26.13 -1.27 3.29
N ALA A 64 -26.25 -0.20 2.50
CA ALA A 64 -25.35 0.08 1.39
C ALA A 64 -24.19 0.97 1.85
N PHE A 65 -23.01 0.69 1.31
CA PHE A 65 -21.77 1.39 1.65
C PHE A 65 -20.94 1.63 0.39
N HIS A 66 -20.36 2.82 0.29
CA HIS A 66 -19.23 3.04 -0.60
C HIS A 66 -17.95 2.55 0.05
N ILE A 67 -17.05 2.00 -0.75
CA ILE A 67 -15.79 1.45 -0.30
C ILE A 67 -14.65 1.85 -1.24
N ARG A 68 -13.51 2.20 -0.66
CA ARG A 68 -12.24 2.36 -1.37
C ARG A 68 -11.20 1.47 -0.71
N ILE A 69 -10.44 0.75 -1.54
CA ILE A 69 -9.42 -0.20 -1.12
C ILE A 69 -8.06 0.32 -1.55
N PHE A 70 -7.08 0.29 -0.65
CA PHE A 70 -5.73 0.82 -0.88
C PHE A 70 -4.68 -0.02 -0.14
N ASP A 71 -3.42 0.23 -0.46
CA ASP A 71 -2.28 -0.34 0.26
C ASP A 71 -1.75 0.66 1.30
N GLU A 72 -1.72 0.26 2.56
CA GLU A 72 -1.23 1.10 3.65
C GLU A 72 0.27 1.36 3.53
N ASP A 73 1.06 0.41 3.02
CA ASP A 73 2.50 0.62 2.84
C ASP A 73 2.78 1.67 1.75
N ASP A 74 1.95 1.76 0.69
CA ASP A 74 2.01 2.82 -0.32
C ASP A 74 1.66 4.19 0.28
N ALA A 75 0.68 4.25 1.20
CA ALA A 75 0.35 5.47 1.93
C ALA A 75 1.52 5.96 2.79
N VAL A 76 2.17 5.05 3.51
CA VAL A 76 3.35 5.35 4.33
C VAL A 76 4.50 5.86 3.46
N ALA A 77 4.79 5.20 2.32
CA ALA A 77 5.83 5.61 1.38
C ALA A 77 5.60 7.03 0.83
N ARG A 78 4.34 7.39 0.58
CA ARG A 78 3.94 8.74 0.15
C ARG A 78 3.84 9.75 1.29
N LYS A 79 4.01 9.32 2.54
CA LYS A 79 3.83 10.15 3.76
C LYS A 79 2.41 10.71 3.88
N ILE A 80 1.43 9.94 3.40
CA ILE A 80 0.01 10.29 3.41
C ILE A 80 -0.66 9.55 4.56
N HIS A 81 -1.39 10.28 5.41
CA HIS A 81 -2.17 9.69 6.49
C HIS A 81 -3.64 9.59 6.09
N ILE A 82 -4.11 8.36 5.82
CA ILE A 82 -5.52 8.09 5.47
C ILE A 82 -6.35 8.04 6.76
N LYS A 83 -7.19 9.04 6.97
CA LYS A 83 -8.04 9.16 8.17
C LYS A 83 -9.41 8.52 7.98
N ASP A 84 -9.96 8.63 6.79
CA ASP A 84 -11.31 8.17 6.43
C ASP A 84 -11.49 8.09 4.90
N TYR A 85 -12.73 7.82 4.46
CA TYR A 85 -13.10 7.70 3.05
C TYR A 85 -12.70 8.91 2.20
N THR A 86 -12.82 10.13 2.72
CA THR A 86 -12.56 11.38 1.98
C THR A 86 -11.08 11.69 1.88
N SER A 87 -10.24 11.11 2.73
CA SER A 87 -8.78 11.26 2.65
C SER A 87 -8.19 10.79 1.32
N LEU A 88 -8.92 9.96 0.57
CA LEU A 88 -8.52 9.47 -0.76
C LEU A 88 -9.03 10.33 -1.92
N ASP A 89 -9.85 11.37 -1.68
CA ASP A 89 -10.35 12.25 -2.75
C ASP A 89 -9.20 13.01 -3.44
N GLU A 90 -8.24 13.50 -2.66
CA GLU A 90 -7.03 14.18 -3.14
C GLU A 90 -5.92 13.20 -3.57
N HIS A 91 -6.13 11.90 -3.34
CA HIS A 91 -5.13 10.84 -3.52
C HIS A 91 -5.70 9.66 -4.31
N ALA A 92 -6.54 9.93 -5.31
CA ALA A 92 -7.25 8.91 -6.09
C ALA A 92 -6.32 7.88 -6.75
N ALA A 93 -5.08 8.26 -7.08
CA ALA A 93 -4.06 7.37 -7.64
C ALA A 93 -3.65 6.22 -6.70
N MET A 94 -3.95 6.31 -5.40
CA MET A 94 -3.67 5.25 -4.42
C MET A 94 -4.77 4.18 -4.36
N ILE A 95 -5.94 4.47 -4.92
CA ILE A 95 -7.09 3.57 -4.87
C ILE A 95 -6.82 2.38 -5.80
N ILE A 96 -6.88 1.17 -5.26
CA ILE A 96 -6.78 -0.10 -5.98
C ILE A 96 -8.15 -0.50 -6.51
N TYR A 97 -9.17 -0.44 -5.64
CA TYR A 97 -10.56 -0.66 -6.02
C TYR A 97 -11.44 0.43 -5.43
N ASP A 98 -12.41 0.90 -6.23
CA ASP A 98 -13.46 1.82 -5.80
C ASP A 98 -14.83 1.24 -6.16
N GLY A 99 -15.84 1.52 -5.35
CA GLY A 99 -17.21 1.13 -5.64
C GLY A 99 -18.10 1.06 -4.41
N TRP A 100 -19.01 0.08 -4.40
CA TRP A 100 -20.00 -0.08 -3.34
C TRP A 100 -20.38 -1.54 -3.09
N TYR A 101 -20.95 -1.79 -1.91
CA TYR A 101 -21.54 -3.07 -1.55
C TYR A 101 -22.81 -2.88 -0.72
N ASP A 102 -23.71 -3.86 -0.80
CA ASP A 102 -24.91 -3.95 0.05
C ASP A 102 -24.88 -5.27 0.85
N GLU A 103 -24.95 -5.16 2.17
CA GLU A 103 -24.88 -6.33 3.06
C GLU A 103 -26.14 -7.19 3.09
N ILE A 104 -27.30 -6.61 2.76
CA ILE A 104 -28.60 -7.29 2.76
C ILE A 104 -28.75 -8.07 1.45
N GLU A 105 -28.54 -7.40 0.32
CA GLU A 105 -28.64 -8.00 -1.00
C GLU A 105 -27.41 -8.84 -1.38
N LYS A 106 -26.34 -8.78 -0.58
CA LYS A 106 -25.06 -9.44 -0.83
C LYS A 106 -24.46 -9.08 -2.20
N LYS A 107 -24.68 -7.83 -2.64
CA LYS A 107 -24.16 -7.32 -3.91
C LYS A 107 -22.88 -6.53 -3.70
N VAL A 108 -21.95 -6.69 -4.63
CA VAL A 108 -20.69 -5.96 -4.66
C VAL A 108 -20.47 -5.47 -6.08
N LYS A 109 -20.13 -4.20 -6.24
CA LYS A 109 -19.70 -3.62 -7.51
C LYS A 109 -18.42 -2.83 -7.27
N LEU A 110 -17.32 -3.36 -7.78
CA LEU A 110 -16.00 -2.72 -7.71
C LEU A 110 -15.41 -2.51 -9.10
N GLU A 111 -14.81 -1.34 -9.27
CA GLU A 111 -13.96 -0.99 -10.40
C GLU A 111 -12.51 -1.02 -9.94
N GLN A 112 -11.64 -1.68 -10.71
CA GLN A 112 -10.20 -1.65 -10.46
C GLN A 112 -9.64 -0.34 -11.01
N LYS A 113 -8.95 0.42 -10.16
CA LYS A 113 -8.38 1.73 -10.48
C LYS A 113 -6.87 1.66 -10.70
N LYS A 114 -6.18 0.78 -9.99
CA LYS A 114 -4.76 0.46 -10.22
C LYS A 114 -4.46 -1.02 -9.95
N ASP A 115 -3.29 -1.47 -10.41
CA ASP A 115 -2.80 -2.81 -10.10
C ASP A 115 -2.42 -2.96 -8.62
N ALA A 116 -2.67 -4.15 -8.06
CA ALA A 116 -2.42 -4.45 -6.65
C ALA A 116 -1.01 -5.01 -6.38
N GLY A 117 -0.17 -5.15 -7.42
CA GLY A 117 1.18 -5.68 -7.33
C GLY A 117 1.28 -7.20 -7.33
N GLN A 118 0.17 -7.92 -7.53
CA GLN A 118 0.13 -9.39 -7.38
C GLN A 118 0.97 -10.14 -8.42
N ASP A 119 1.16 -9.55 -9.60
CA ASP A 119 1.90 -10.17 -10.71
C ASP A 119 3.40 -9.80 -10.71
N THR A 120 3.91 -9.26 -9.60
CA THR A 120 5.32 -8.86 -9.51
C THR A 120 6.23 -10.08 -9.60
N PRO A 121 7.17 -10.14 -10.57
CA PRO A 121 8.07 -11.27 -10.70
C PRO A 121 8.93 -11.46 -9.46
N ILE A 122 8.98 -12.69 -8.96
CA ILE A 122 9.93 -13.10 -7.92
C ILE A 122 11.17 -13.67 -8.60
N LEU A 123 12.22 -12.85 -8.65
CA LEU A 123 13.51 -13.15 -9.24
C LEU A 123 14.24 -14.26 -8.48
N THR A 124 14.91 -15.11 -9.26
CA THR A 124 15.83 -16.11 -8.73
C THR A 124 17.12 -15.46 -8.24
N PHE A 125 17.86 -16.21 -7.42
CA PHE A 125 19.18 -15.80 -6.98
C PHE A 125 20.10 -15.46 -8.17
N GLN A 126 20.08 -16.27 -9.23
CA GLN A 126 20.92 -16.10 -10.42
C GLN A 126 20.54 -14.83 -11.20
N GLN A 127 19.25 -14.52 -11.32
CA GLN A 127 18.78 -13.30 -11.99
C GLN A 127 19.24 -12.06 -11.22
N ILE A 128 19.11 -12.07 -9.88
CA ILE A 128 19.57 -10.97 -9.03
C ILE A 128 21.09 -10.79 -9.14
N GLN A 129 21.86 -11.89 -9.02
CA GLN A 129 23.31 -11.82 -9.13
C GLN A 129 23.76 -11.28 -10.49
N SER A 130 23.16 -11.77 -11.59
CA SER A 130 23.49 -11.32 -12.94
C SER A 130 23.17 -9.84 -13.14
N GLY A 131 22.05 -9.36 -12.59
CA GLY A 131 21.68 -7.93 -12.65
C GLY A 131 22.68 -7.03 -11.93
N ILE A 132 23.23 -7.47 -10.79
CA ILE A 132 24.28 -6.75 -10.06
C ILE A 132 25.60 -6.75 -10.84
N GLU A 133 25.99 -7.90 -11.40
CA GLU A 133 27.25 -8.04 -12.14
C GLU A 133 27.27 -7.24 -13.45
N ALA A 134 26.10 -7.04 -14.06
CA ALA A 134 25.90 -6.23 -15.25
C ALA A 134 26.17 -4.73 -15.04
N LEU A 135 26.20 -4.24 -13.80
CA LEU A 135 26.58 -2.86 -13.49
C LEU A 135 28.02 -2.60 -13.94
N SER A 136 28.21 -1.61 -14.80
CA SER A 136 29.50 -1.36 -15.47
C SER A 136 30.04 0.06 -15.27
N GLN A 137 29.18 1.03 -14.97
CA GLN A 137 29.56 2.43 -14.78
C GLN A 137 29.41 2.84 -13.32
N PRO A 138 30.38 3.57 -12.72
CA PRO A 138 30.20 4.16 -11.40
C PRO A 138 28.92 5.00 -11.33
N GLY A 139 28.12 4.81 -10.28
CA GLY A 139 26.81 5.44 -10.10
C GLY A 139 25.65 4.71 -10.78
N SER A 140 25.90 3.69 -11.62
CA SER A 140 24.83 2.83 -12.14
C SER A 140 24.16 2.03 -11.02
N THR A 141 22.85 1.82 -11.15
CA THR A 141 22.03 1.19 -10.11
C THR A 141 21.25 -0.01 -10.63
N TYR A 142 21.10 -1.03 -9.77
CA TYR A 142 20.19 -2.16 -9.98
C TYR A 142 19.18 -2.21 -8.83
N THR A 143 17.89 -2.27 -9.14
CA THR A 143 16.80 -2.17 -8.16
C THR A 143 15.99 -3.46 -8.12
N VAL A 144 15.68 -3.96 -6.92
CA VAL A 144 14.82 -5.14 -6.71
C VAL A 144 13.78 -4.83 -5.63
N PHE A 145 12.49 -5.01 -5.93
CA PHE A 145 11.43 -4.80 -4.94
C PHE A 145 11.52 -5.80 -3.80
N MET A 146 11.12 -5.40 -2.60
CA MET A 146 11.30 -6.21 -1.40
C MET A 146 9.96 -6.44 -0.71
N ALA A 147 9.75 -7.66 -0.21
CA ALA A 147 8.65 -8.00 0.69
C ALA A 147 9.10 -8.03 2.15
N ARG A 148 10.36 -7.70 2.46
CA ARG A 148 10.88 -7.52 3.82
C ARG A 148 11.89 -6.40 3.85
N GLY A 149 11.87 -5.61 4.91
CA GLY A 149 12.80 -4.51 5.10
C GLY A 149 12.15 -3.32 5.80
N PRO A 150 12.94 -2.27 6.11
CA PRO A 150 12.47 -1.09 6.81
C PRO A 150 11.76 -0.07 5.90
N ALA A 151 11.87 -0.22 4.58
CA ALA A 151 11.23 0.64 3.60
C ALA A 151 9.78 0.22 3.32
N ASN A 152 9.02 1.08 2.65
CA ASN A 152 7.59 0.93 2.40
C ASN A 152 7.23 1.14 0.93
N GLY A 153 6.05 0.67 0.55
CA GLY A 153 5.49 0.85 -0.77
C GLY A 153 6.07 -0.11 -1.80
N GLY A 154 5.84 0.21 -3.08
CA GLY A 154 6.13 -0.70 -4.18
C GLY A 154 5.23 -1.93 -4.19
N PRO A 155 5.33 -2.76 -5.23
CA PRO A 155 4.34 -3.80 -5.45
C PRO A 155 4.52 -5.02 -4.53
N LEU A 156 5.68 -5.13 -3.86
CA LEU A 156 5.92 -6.10 -2.78
C LEU A 156 5.77 -5.48 -1.39
N GLY A 157 5.32 -4.23 -1.25
CA GLY A 157 4.95 -3.58 0.01
C GLY A 157 6.10 -3.06 0.89
N ARG A 158 7.34 -3.58 0.77
CA ARG A 158 8.49 -3.12 1.59
C ARG A 158 9.58 -2.41 0.78
N GLY A 159 9.15 -1.56 -0.14
CA GLY A 159 10.04 -0.72 -0.94
C GLY A 159 10.94 -1.56 -1.85
N CYS A 160 12.21 -1.17 -1.94
CA CYS A 160 13.20 -1.86 -2.76
C CYS A 160 14.60 -1.85 -2.14
N ALA A 161 15.41 -2.81 -2.58
CA ALA A 161 16.86 -2.75 -2.49
C ALA A 161 17.40 -2.00 -3.71
N VAL A 162 18.29 -1.04 -3.49
CA VAL A 162 19.03 -0.33 -4.54
C VAL A 162 20.51 -0.66 -4.40
N VAL A 163 21.08 -1.27 -5.44
CA VAL A 163 22.50 -1.62 -5.51
C VAL A 163 23.19 -0.61 -6.42
N GLU A 164 24.08 0.21 -5.86
CA GLU A 164 24.86 1.21 -6.59
C GLU A 164 26.29 0.72 -6.78
N LEU A 165 26.81 0.76 -8.01
CA LEU A 165 28.23 0.52 -8.26
C LEU A 165 29.04 1.76 -7.85
N THR A 166 29.85 1.65 -6.81
CA THR A 166 30.69 2.75 -6.34
C THR A 166 31.94 2.93 -7.20
N PRO A 167 32.47 4.17 -7.31
CA PRO A 167 33.75 4.39 -7.95
C PRO A 167 34.87 3.54 -7.31
N PRO A 168 35.79 3.00 -8.11
CA PRO A 168 36.91 2.24 -7.57
C PRO A 168 37.76 3.13 -6.66
N VAL A 169 38.15 2.59 -5.50
CA VAL A 169 39.12 3.24 -4.62
C VAL A 169 40.48 3.24 -5.32
N ALA A 170 41.20 4.36 -5.29
CA ALA A 170 42.48 4.53 -5.96
C ALA A 170 43.41 3.32 -5.77
N GLY A 171 43.83 2.71 -6.88
CA GLY A 171 44.72 1.54 -6.89
C GLY A 171 44.04 0.16 -6.86
N LYS A 172 42.71 0.06 -6.71
CA LYS A 172 41.99 -1.22 -6.74
C LYS A 172 41.01 -1.29 -7.92
N LYS A 173 41.13 -2.34 -8.76
CA LYS A 173 40.21 -2.63 -9.88
C LYS A 173 38.97 -3.45 -9.48
N VAL A 174 38.76 -3.68 -8.18
CA VAL A 174 37.65 -4.51 -7.70
C VAL A 174 36.37 -3.67 -7.66
N LYS A 175 35.29 -4.19 -8.27
CA LYS A 175 33.96 -3.57 -8.17
C LYS A 175 33.53 -3.55 -6.71
N LYS A 176 33.02 -2.41 -6.25
CA LYS A 176 32.45 -2.27 -4.91
C LYS A 176 31.02 -1.75 -5.03
N TYR A 177 30.09 -2.42 -4.36
CA TYR A 177 28.68 -2.09 -4.35
C TYR A 177 28.30 -1.46 -3.02
N THR A 178 27.47 -0.41 -3.05
CA THR A 178 26.77 0.10 -1.87
C THR A 178 25.29 -0.23 -2.00
N ILE A 179 24.73 -0.79 -0.93
CA ILE A 179 23.37 -1.27 -0.89
C ILE A 179 22.55 -0.31 -0.03
N TYR A 180 21.41 0.11 -0.56
CA TYR A 180 20.42 0.93 0.13
C TYR A 180 19.07 0.24 0.17
N THR A 181 18.23 0.62 1.12
CA THR A 181 16.79 0.38 1.09
C THR A 181 16.08 1.70 0.88
N ALA A 182 15.16 1.75 -0.09
CA ALA A 182 14.38 2.95 -0.38
C ALA A 182 12.89 2.64 -0.40
N ASP A 183 12.08 3.59 0.06
CA ASP A 183 10.63 3.58 -0.16
C ASP A 183 10.37 3.59 -1.67
N VAL A 184 9.23 3.04 -2.09
CA VAL A 184 8.86 2.99 -3.51
C VAL A 184 7.50 3.61 -3.73
N VAL A 185 7.46 4.57 -4.66
CA VAL A 185 6.26 5.27 -5.11
C VAL A 185 6.21 5.18 -6.62
N ASP A 186 5.08 4.78 -7.19
CA ASP A 186 4.88 4.64 -8.63
C ASP A 186 5.97 3.78 -9.32
N ASN A 187 6.33 2.67 -8.66
CA ASN A 187 7.37 1.72 -9.06
C ASN A 187 8.78 2.31 -9.16
N GLN A 188 9.03 3.48 -8.55
CA GLN A 188 10.33 4.12 -8.49
C GLN A 188 10.81 4.29 -7.04
N PRO A 189 12.10 4.10 -6.75
CA PRO A 189 12.67 4.44 -5.46
C PRO A 189 12.49 5.93 -5.15
N VAL A 190 12.07 6.23 -3.92
CA VAL A 190 11.98 7.60 -3.40
C VAL A 190 13.30 7.94 -2.73
N ASN A 191 14.00 8.93 -3.30
CA ASN A 191 15.31 9.38 -2.83
C ASN A 191 16.38 8.26 -2.90
N LYS A 192 17.55 8.50 -2.31
CA LYS A 192 18.65 7.52 -2.26
C LYS A 192 18.40 6.35 -1.29
N GLY A 193 17.42 6.50 -0.39
CA GLY A 193 17.16 5.54 0.68
C GLY A 193 18.22 5.56 1.80
N SER A 194 18.12 4.56 2.68
CA SER A 194 19.04 4.35 3.80
C SER A 194 20.10 3.32 3.42
N LYS A 195 21.38 3.67 3.62
CA LYS A 195 22.49 2.74 3.39
C LYS A 195 22.39 1.57 4.37
N VAL A 196 22.53 0.35 3.86
CA VAL A 196 22.55 -0.87 4.66
C VAL A 196 23.99 -1.35 4.87
N PHE A 197 24.72 -1.62 3.77
CA PHE A 197 26.10 -2.10 3.83
C PHE A 197 26.83 -1.86 2.49
N ASP A 198 28.14 -2.13 2.50
CA ASP A 198 28.96 -2.22 1.28
C ASP A 198 29.44 -3.66 1.08
N SER A 199 29.64 -4.07 -0.17
CA SER A 199 30.24 -5.37 -0.49
C SER A 199 31.05 -5.29 -1.79
N ASP A 200 32.12 -6.07 -1.90
CA ASP A 200 32.86 -6.30 -3.14
C ASP A 200 32.43 -7.59 -3.86
N LYS A 201 31.46 -8.33 -3.29
CA LYS A 201 30.98 -9.61 -3.78
C LYS A 201 29.51 -9.50 -4.17
N ALA A 202 29.23 -9.56 -5.48
CA ALA A 202 27.87 -9.56 -6.01
C ALA A 202 27.01 -10.72 -5.43
N LYS A 203 27.65 -11.87 -5.19
CA LYS A 203 27.02 -13.04 -4.54
C LYS A 203 26.42 -12.70 -3.16
N ASP A 204 27.18 -12.02 -2.31
CA ASP A 204 26.74 -11.71 -0.94
C ASP A 204 25.56 -10.72 -0.96
N VAL A 205 25.61 -9.76 -1.89
CA VAL A 205 24.49 -8.82 -2.14
C VAL A 205 23.26 -9.57 -2.63
N ALA A 206 23.42 -10.47 -3.60
CA ALA A 206 22.32 -11.25 -4.16
C ALA A 206 21.65 -12.17 -3.14
N VAL A 207 22.42 -12.79 -2.23
CA VAL A 207 21.87 -13.58 -1.11
C VAL A 207 21.00 -12.71 -0.21
N TRP A 208 21.52 -11.54 0.18
CA TRP A 208 20.77 -10.62 1.04
C TRP A 208 19.46 -10.15 0.38
N ILE A 209 19.51 -9.73 -0.88
CA ILE A 209 18.31 -9.32 -1.64
C ILE A 209 17.33 -10.49 -1.75
N LYS A 210 17.79 -11.69 -2.12
CA LYS A 210 16.90 -12.85 -2.32
C LYS A 210 16.14 -13.25 -1.06
N ASN A 211 16.74 -13.04 0.11
CA ASN A 211 16.08 -13.30 1.40
C ASN A 211 14.93 -12.33 1.68
N GLY A 212 14.98 -11.10 1.14
CA GLY A 212 13.90 -10.12 1.25
C GLY A 212 12.96 -10.06 0.03
N HIS A 213 13.38 -10.60 -1.12
CA HIS A 213 12.61 -10.65 -2.36
C HIS A 213 11.81 -11.95 -2.46
N GLN A 214 10.55 -11.88 -2.04
CA GLN A 214 9.59 -12.98 -1.97
C GLN A 214 8.16 -12.45 -2.14
N GLU A 215 7.18 -13.34 -2.23
CA GLU A 215 5.76 -12.95 -2.19
C GLU A 215 5.40 -12.28 -0.85
N ARG A 216 4.39 -11.42 -0.88
CA ARG A 216 3.89 -10.76 0.33
C ARG A 216 3.21 -11.80 1.23
N MET A 217 3.73 -11.96 2.45
CA MET A 217 3.27 -12.99 3.40
C MET A 217 3.21 -12.49 4.86
N TYR A 218 3.14 -11.18 5.12
CA TYR A 218 3.20 -10.69 6.52
C TYR A 218 2.04 -11.21 7.38
#